data_AF-A0A0K8RF17-F1
#
_entry.id   AF-A0A0K8RF17-F1
#
_cell.length_a   1.000
_cell.length_b   1.000
_cell.length_c   1.000
_cell.angle_alpha   90.00
_cell.angle_beta   90.00
_cell.angle_gamma   90.00
#
_symmetry.space_group_name_H-M   'P 1'
#
loop_
_entity.id
_entity.type
_entity.pdbx_description
1 polymer ?
#
loop_
_entity_poly.entity_id
_entity_poly.type
_entity_poly.pdbx_seq_one_letter_code
_entity_poly.pdbx_strand_id
1 'polypeptide(L)'
;MILPLSVVLLATFDYIHATHCSTELADYMTTKCSSSKLTFDRLYECTFTCKGKNPIGQAQTTAYNLVNGLPCAPCKECCNGKCTPVKIGSKNPFTLISCA
;
A
#
# COMPACT_ATOMS: atom_id res chain seq x y z
N MET A 1 4.00 12.21 34.57
CA MET A 1 5.34 11.95 34.01
C MET A 1 5.27 10.66 33.20
N ILE A 2 5.45 10.74 31.88
CA ILE A 2 5.60 9.55 31.05
C ILE A 2 7.05 9.08 31.27
N LEU A 3 7.21 7.85 31.75
CA LEU A 3 8.53 7.26 32.04
C LEU A 3 9.31 7.15 30.71
N PRO A 4 10.62 7.51 30.63
CA PRO A 4 11.39 7.46 29.38
C PRO A 4 11.39 6.06 28.73
N LEU A 5 11.24 5.00 29.53
CA LEU A 5 11.07 3.62 29.05
C LEU A 5 9.79 3.42 28.20
N SER A 6 8.69 4.11 28.52
CA SER A 6 7.44 4.02 27.76
C SER A 6 7.57 4.64 26.37
N VAL A 7 8.38 5.69 26.23
CA VAL A 7 8.65 6.33 24.93
C VAL A 7 9.47 5.42 24.03
N VAL A 8 10.48 4.74 24.58
CA VAL A 8 11.30 3.77 23.85
C VAL A 8 10.45 2.60 23.35
N LEU A 9 9.54 2.08 24.18
CA LEU A 9 8.70 0.94 23.81
C LEU A 9 7.74 1.26 22.65
N LEU A 10 7.12 2.45 22.67
CA LEU A 10 6.22 2.91 21.60
C LEU A 10 6.95 3.02 20.25
N ALA A 11 8.13 3.64 20.24
CA ALA A 11 8.94 3.76 19.02
C ALA A 11 9.34 2.39 18.45
N THR A 12 9.66 1.42 19.32
CA THR A 12 9.98 0.06 18.86
C THR A 12 8.77 -0.68 18.31
N PHE A 13 7.59 -0.46 18.88
CA PHE A 13 6.34 -1.04 18.40
C PHE A 13 5.97 -0.49 17.02
N ASP A 14 6.01 0.83 16.84
CA ASP A 14 5.73 1.50 15.57
C ASP A 14 6.69 1.01 14.46
N TYR A 15 7.97 0.82 14.80
CA TYR A 15 8.97 0.28 13.88
C TYR A 15 8.66 -1.16 13.45
N ILE A 16 8.29 -2.04 14.38
CA ILE A 16 7.94 -3.44 14.08
C ILE A 16 6.68 -3.49 13.19
N HIS A 17 5.68 -2.67 13.48
CA HIS A 17 4.44 -2.60 12.71
C HIS A 17 4.69 -2.07 11.29
N ALA A 18 5.49 -1.02 11.15
CA ALA A 18 5.88 -0.48 9.85
C ALA A 18 6.65 -1.53 9.03
N THR A 19 7.56 -2.26 9.67
CA THR A 19 8.32 -3.33 9.02
C THR A 19 7.39 -4.44 8.54
N HIS A 20 6.51 -4.96 9.41
CA HIS A 20 5.55 -5.99 9.06
C HIS A 20 4.63 -5.58 7.90
N CYS A 21 4.08 -4.35 7.95
CA CYS A 21 3.26 -3.81 6.87
C CYS A 21 4.01 -3.72 5.54
N SER A 22 5.27 -3.27 5.56
CA SER A 22 6.08 -3.15 4.35
C SER A 22 6.39 -4.52 3.73
N THR A 23 6.64 -5.55 4.55
CA THR A 23 6.86 -6.92 4.09
C THR A 23 5.60 -7.50 3.44
N GLU A 24 4.46 -7.42 4.13
CA GLU A 24 3.18 -7.94 3.60
C GLU A 24 2.78 -7.25 2.28
N LEU A 25 3.03 -5.94 2.16
CA LEU A 25 2.77 -5.20 0.93
C LEU A 25 3.69 -5.68 -0.22
N ALA A 26 4.97 -5.90 0.06
CA ALA A 26 5.93 -6.43 -0.91
C ALA A 26 5.56 -7.84 -1.37
N ASP A 27 5.14 -8.70 -0.45
CA ASP A 27 4.71 -10.08 -0.73
C ASP A 27 3.43 -10.10 -1.57
N TYR A 28 2.46 -9.23 -1.25
CA TYR A 28 1.25 -9.04 -2.05
C TYR A 28 1.59 -8.69 -3.51
N MET A 29 2.43 -7.67 -3.73
CA MET A 29 2.80 -7.23 -5.08
C MET A 29 3.57 -8.31 -5.84
N THR A 30 4.52 -8.97 -5.17
CA THR A 30 5.32 -10.06 -5.75
C THR A 30 4.44 -11.25 -6.13
N THR A 31 3.51 -11.65 -5.26
CA THR A 31 2.55 -12.72 -5.51
C THR A 31 1.64 -12.39 -6.68
N LYS A 32 1.13 -11.15 -6.76
CA LYS A 32 0.32 -10.69 -7.89
C LYS A 32 1.09 -10.74 -9.21
N CYS A 33 2.32 -10.22 -9.25
CA CYS A 33 3.15 -10.31 -10.46
C CYS A 33 3.41 -11.77 -10.86
N SER A 34 3.78 -12.62 -9.91
CA SER A 34 4.14 -14.02 -10.15
C SER A 34 2.96 -14.84 -10.68
N SER A 35 1.73 -14.54 -10.23
CA SER A 35 0.51 -15.17 -10.75
C SER A 35 0.31 -14.96 -12.26
N SER A 36 0.91 -13.91 -12.82
CA SER A 36 0.89 -13.60 -14.25
C SER A 36 2.21 -13.93 -14.96
N LYS A 37 3.11 -14.70 -14.31
CA LYS A 37 4.47 -15.02 -14.80
C LYS A 37 5.33 -13.78 -15.09
N LEU A 38 5.09 -12.70 -14.33
CA LEU A 38 5.86 -11.46 -14.37
C LEU A 38 6.59 -11.26 -13.03
N THR A 39 7.58 -10.38 -13.01
CA THR A 39 8.33 -9.99 -11.82
C THR A 39 7.95 -8.57 -11.41
N PHE A 40 7.90 -8.30 -10.10
CA PHE A 40 7.73 -6.94 -9.60
C PHE A 40 8.86 -6.03 -10.12
N ASP A 41 8.49 -4.85 -10.61
CA ASP A 41 9.42 -3.86 -11.14
C ASP A 41 9.49 -2.63 -10.23
N ARG A 42 8.34 -1.98 -10.00
CA ARG A 42 8.28 -0.82 -9.11
C ARG A 42 6.87 -0.57 -8.59
N LEU A 43 6.82 0.10 -7.45
CA LEU A 43 5.62 0.73 -6.91
C LEU A 43 5.71 2.25 -7.16
N TYR A 44 4.60 2.86 -7.55
CA TYR A 44 4.44 4.30 -7.67
C TYR A 44 3.05 4.69 -7.14
N GLU A 45 3.02 5.44 -6.04
CA GLU A 45 1.79 5.78 -5.30
C GLU A 45 0.93 4.54 -5.01
N CYS A 46 -0.19 4.39 -5.72
CA CYS A 46 -1.19 3.36 -5.53
C CYS A 46 -1.22 2.36 -6.70
N THR A 47 -0.18 2.35 -7.54
CA THR A 47 -0.05 1.44 -8.68
C THR A 47 1.34 0.83 -8.68
N PHE A 48 1.42 -0.48 -8.91
CA PHE A 48 2.68 -1.17 -9.13
C PHE A 48 2.74 -1.80 -10.51
N THR A 49 3.93 -1.88 -11.07
CA THR A 49 4.19 -2.51 -12.36
C THR A 49 4.90 -3.84 -12.17
N CYS A 50 4.51 -4.79 -13.01
CA CYS A 50 5.17 -6.06 -13.18
C CYS A 50 5.76 -6.12 -14.59
N LYS A 51 6.99 -6.60 -14.73
CA LYS A 51 7.68 -6.75 -16.00
C LYS A 51 8.08 -8.19 -16.25
N GLY A 52 8.18 -8.57 -17.52
CA GLY A 52 8.62 -9.90 -17.90
C GLY A 52 8.51 -10.11 -19.40
N LYS A 53 8.29 -11.36 -19.80
CA LYS A 53 8.03 -11.73 -21.19
C LYS A 53 6.68 -12.41 -21.30
N ASN A 54 5.94 -12.12 -22.36
CA ASN A 54 4.72 -12.84 -22.70
C ASN A 54 5.05 -14.26 -23.25
N PRO A 55 4.05 -15.13 -23.51
CA PRO A 55 4.30 -16.48 -24.00
C PRO A 55 5.07 -16.59 -25.32
N ILE A 56 5.10 -15.53 -26.13
CA ILE A 56 5.85 -15.47 -27.40
C ILE A 56 7.23 -14.78 -27.24
N GLY A 57 7.66 -14.51 -26.01
CA GLY A 57 9.00 -14.01 -25.68
C GLY A 57 9.18 -12.50 -25.79
N GLN A 58 8.13 -11.73 -26.08
CA GLN A 58 8.19 -10.27 -26.17
C GLN A 58 8.12 -9.63 -24.78
N ALA A 59 8.81 -8.50 -24.61
CA ALA A 59 8.76 -7.73 -23.38
C ALA A 59 7.32 -7.29 -23.07
N GLN A 60 6.89 -7.54 -21.84
CA GLN A 60 5.57 -7.19 -21.34
C GLN A 60 5.71 -6.39 -20.04
N THR A 61 4.92 -5.33 -19.91
CA THR A 61 4.73 -4.60 -18.66
C THR A 61 3.24 -4.53 -18.37
N THR A 62 2.85 -4.89 -17.16
CA THR A 62 1.45 -4.83 -16.70
C THR A 62 1.40 -4.00 -15.42
N ALA A 63 0.42 -3.09 -15.33
CA ALA A 63 0.20 -2.28 -14.14
C ALA A 63 -1.01 -2.78 -13.35
N TYR A 64 -0.91 -2.77 -12.03
CA TYR A 64 -1.97 -3.16 -11.11
C TYR A 64 -2.17 -2.08 -10.06
N ASN A 65 -3.41 -1.82 -9.70
CA ASN A 65 -3.75 -0.92 -8.59
C ASN A 65 -3.58 -1.66 -7.27
N LEU A 66 -3.08 -0.96 -6.26
CA LEU A 66 -3.20 -1.37 -4.87
C LEU A 66 -4.68 -1.39 -4.46
N VAL A 67 -4.97 -2.17 -3.42
CA VAL A 67 -6.32 -2.35 -2.88
C VAL A 67 -6.88 -1.00 -2.44
N ASN A 68 -8.16 -0.75 -2.72
CA ASN A 68 -8.82 0.47 -2.27
C ASN A 68 -8.79 0.56 -0.74
N GLY A 69 -8.64 1.77 -0.21
CA GLY A 69 -8.53 2.02 1.23
C GLY A 69 -7.12 1.87 1.81
N LEU A 70 -6.15 1.34 1.06
CA LEU A 70 -4.78 1.23 1.55
C LEU A 70 -4.20 2.64 1.83
N PRO A 71 -3.63 2.92 3.02
CA PRO A 71 -3.04 4.22 3.28
C PRO A 71 -1.85 4.49 2.35
N CYS A 72 -1.85 5.65 1.70
CA CYS A 72 -0.78 6.06 0.79
C CYS A 72 -0.05 7.34 1.23
N ALA A 73 -0.66 8.11 2.13
CA ALA A 73 -0.10 9.31 2.76
C ALA A 73 -1.00 9.73 3.94
N PRO A 74 -0.58 10.68 4.79
CA PRO A 74 -1.44 11.22 5.85
C PRO A 74 -2.78 11.73 5.30
N CYS A 75 -3.89 11.27 5.88
CA CYS A 75 -5.26 11.59 5.45
C CYS A 75 -5.55 11.27 3.97
N LYS A 76 -4.86 10.27 3.39
CA LYS A 76 -5.09 9.80 2.03
C LYS A 76 -5.08 8.28 1.95
N GLU A 77 -5.85 7.76 1.02
CA GLU A 77 -5.97 6.34 0.72
C GLU A 77 -5.88 6.08 -0.78
N CYS A 78 -5.52 4.86 -1.14
CA CYS A 78 -5.59 4.40 -2.51
C CYS A 78 -7.04 4.23 -2.95
N CYS A 79 -7.42 4.86 -4.04
CA CYS A 79 -8.70 4.67 -4.72
C CYS A 79 -8.45 4.52 -6.22
N ASN A 80 -8.74 3.34 -6.76
CA ASN A 80 -8.62 3.04 -8.18
C ASN A 80 -7.23 3.42 -8.76
N GLY A 81 -6.16 3.14 -7.99
CA GLY A 81 -4.78 3.42 -8.41
C GLY A 81 -4.29 4.84 -8.13
N LYS A 82 -5.08 5.69 -7.46
CA LYS A 82 -4.69 7.07 -7.11
C LYS A 82 -4.65 7.26 -5.61
N CYS A 83 -3.68 8.03 -5.13
CA CYS A 83 -3.63 8.44 -3.73
C CYS A 83 -4.56 9.65 -3.50
N THR A 84 -5.75 9.41 -2.95
CA THR A 84 -6.81 10.40 -2.82
C THR A 84 -7.09 10.76 -1.36
N PRO A 85 -7.44 12.03 -1.04
CA PRO A 85 -7.85 12.41 0.30
C PRO A 85 -9.10 11.68 0.77
N VAL A 86 -9.07 11.17 2.00
CA VAL A 86 -10.28 10.69 2.68
C VAL A 86 -11.20 11.88 2.96
N LYS A 87 -12.51 11.70 2.84
CA LYS A 87 -13.48 12.77 3.16
C LYS A 87 -14.06 12.55 4.55
N ILE A 88 -14.23 13.63 5.30
CA ILE A 88 -14.96 13.60 6.58
C ILE A 88 -16.42 13.93 6.29
N GLY A 89 -17.33 13.08 6.77
CA GLY A 89 -18.76 13.26 6.58
C GLY A 89 -19.25 14.57 7.21
N SER A 90 -19.93 15.41 6.43
CA SER A 90 -20.44 16.71 6.91
C SER A 90 -21.58 16.59 7.94
N LYS A 91 -22.29 15.46 7.95
CA LYS A 91 -23.37 15.18 8.91
C LYS A 91 -22.88 14.57 10.23
N ASN A 92 -21.73 13.91 10.20
CA ASN A 92 -21.11 13.31 11.38
C ASN A 92 -19.58 13.40 11.21
N PRO A 93 -18.90 14.27 11.97
CA PRO A 93 -17.45 14.47 11.86
C PRO A 93 -16.64 13.23 12.26
N PHE A 94 -17.29 12.20 12.81
CA PHE A 94 -16.67 10.91 13.12
C PHE A 94 -16.77 9.88 11.99
N THR A 95 -17.45 10.21 10.88
CA THR A 95 -17.57 9.31 9.73
C THR A 95 -16.52 9.63 8.68
N LEU A 96 -15.57 8.72 8.49
CA LEU A 96 -14.67 8.71 7.35
C LEU A 96 -15.40 8.11 6.15
N ILE A 97 -15.45 8.85 5.05
CA ILE A 97 -15.90 8.35 3.75
C ILE A 97 -14.65 7.85 3.03
N SER A 98 -14.50 6.53 3.04
CA SER A 98 -13.46 5.77 2.36
C SER A 98 -13.99 5.18 1.04
N CYS A 99 -13.10 4.85 0.11
CA CYS A 99 -13.39 4.09 -1.10
C CYS A 99 -13.13 2.57 -0.98
N ALA A 100 -12.80 2.10 0.24
CA ALA A 100 -12.65 0.69 0.60
C ALA A 100 -13.98 -0.09 0.54
#